data_AF-A0A7C0VSQ5-F1
#
_entry.id   AF-A0A7C0VSQ5-F1
#
_cell.length_a   1.000
_cell.length_b   1.000
_cell.length_c   1.000
_cell.angle_alpha   90.00
_cell.angle_beta   90.00
_cell.angle_gamma   90.00
#
_symmetry.space_group_name_H-M   'P 1'
#
loop_
_entity.id
_entity.type
_entity.pdbx_description
1 polymer ?
#
loop_
_entity_poly.entity_id
_entity_poly.type
_entity_poly.pdbx_seq_one_letter_code
_entity_poly.pdbx_strand_id
1 'polypeptide(L)'
;MKVFTGEDTTLIVEGPAEVKIVDGFFSIFGLDASPGFECKVDAFKAAPFYTVEGGALVVSGGKVSCINGNSIPKSWIDALNKIKEKPGSVIVLGEVDTGKSGFITFLANSLLKDGKRVALIDADTGQSDIGPPTTIGLGLMPKPVVMLSEVPLYDAVFIGLTSPSGLLHRSVAATSFLSRKAKNELNADYVLINTTGWVGDPGGRDLKLSKILAVSPE
;
A
#
# COMPACT_ATOMS: atom_id res chain seq x y z
N MET A 1 1.56 -16.22 20.31
CA MET A 1 2.14 -17.52 19.92
C MET A 1 3.49 -17.32 19.26
N LYS A 2 4.46 -18.20 19.52
CA LYS A 2 5.73 -18.21 18.78
C LYS A 2 5.59 -19.14 17.57
N VAL A 3 5.92 -18.66 16.38
CA VAL A 3 5.81 -19.38 15.10
C VAL A 3 7.20 -19.50 14.52
N PHE A 4 7.60 -20.72 14.17
CA PHE A 4 8.87 -21.01 13.51
C PHE A 4 8.61 -21.30 12.03
N THR A 5 9.57 -20.92 11.19
CA THR A 5 9.54 -21.18 9.76
C THR A 5 10.88 -21.69 9.29
N GLY A 6 10.86 -22.56 8.28
CA GLY A 6 12.06 -23.05 7.62
C GLY A 6 12.50 -22.12 6.50
N GLU A 7 13.51 -22.57 5.76
CA GLU A 7 14.03 -21.90 4.57
C GLU A 7 12.96 -21.68 3.50
N ASP A 8 13.18 -20.66 2.68
CA ASP A 8 12.35 -20.28 1.53
C ASP A 8 10.84 -20.38 1.80
N THR A 9 10.37 -19.65 2.81
CA THR A 9 8.99 -19.75 3.29
C THR A 9 8.42 -18.36 3.59
N THR A 10 7.13 -18.17 3.29
CA THR A 10 6.37 -16.99 3.70
C THR A 10 5.35 -17.34 4.78
N LEU A 11 5.43 -16.65 5.92
CA LEU A 11 4.36 -16.61 6.91
C LEU A 11 3.40 -15.47 6.57
N ILE A 12 2.14 -15.80 6.26
CA ILE A 12 1.09 -14.80 6.06
C ILE A 12 0.41 -14.57 7.40
N VAL A 13 0.53 -13.35 7.94
CA VAL A 13 -0.13 -12.95 9.19
C VAL A 13 -1.34 -12.10 8.84
N GLU A 14 -2.53 -12.59 9.19
CA GLU A 14 -3.82 -11.90 9.07
C GLU A 14 -4.15 -11.18 10.37
N GLY A 15 -4.50 -9.90 10.29
CA GLY A 15 -4.81 -9.06 11.46
C GLY A 15 -6.28 -9.14 11.91
N PRO A 16 -6.60 -8.57 13.09
CA PRO A 16 -5.74 -7.71 13.90
C PRO A 16 -4.67 -8.52 14.64
N ALA A 17 -3.40 -8.16 14.44
CA ALA A 17 -2.26 -8.85 15.07
C ALA A 17 -1.10 -7.89 15.38
N GLU A 18 -0.35 -8.21 16.43
CA GLU A 18 0.97 -7.63 16.71
C GLU A 18 2.04 -8.68 16.43
N VAL A 19 3.10 -8.31 15.72
CA VAL A 19 4.15 -9.22 15.30
C VAL A 19 5.49 -8.68 15.75
N LYS A 20 6.32 -9.57 16.31
CA LYS A 20 7.72 -9.32 16.63
C LYS A 20 8.61 -10.36 15.99
N ILE A 21 9.65 -9.94 15.29
CA ILE A 21 10.68 -10.84 14.80
C ILE A 21 11.63 -11.16 15.96
N VAL A 22 11.80 -12.43 16.28
CA VAL A 22 12.68 -12.87 17.38
C VAL A 22 13.88 -13.66 16.89
N ASP A 23 13.86 -14.15 15.66
CA ASP A 23 14.96 -14.86 15.03
C ASP A 23 14.84 -14.82 13.50
N GLY A 24 15.97 -14.82 12.78
CA GLY A 24 16.02 -14.74 11.32
C GLY A 24 15.75 -13.35 10.72
N PHE A 25 15.92 -13.25 9.40
CA PHE A 25 15.66 -12.04 8.62
C PHE A 25 14.45 -12.24 7.72
N PHE A 26 13.59 -11.24 7.63
CA PHE A 26 12.35 -11.31 6.84
C PHE A 26 12.22 -10.13 5.88
N SER A 27 11.67 -10.39 4.70
CA SER A 27 11.18 -9.36 3.78
C SER A 27 9.66 -9.25 3.89
N ILE A 28 9.15 -8.04 4.13
CA ILE A 28 7.74 -7.74 4.35
C ILE A 28 7.33 -6.68 3.34
N PHE A 29 6.64 -7.06 2.25
CA PHE A 29 6.34 -6.13 1.16
C PHE A 29 7.56 -5.26 0.76
N GLY A 30 8.74 -5.86 0.57
CA GLY A 30 9.97 -5.14 0.20
C GLY A 30 10.69 -4.38 1.32
N LEU A 31 10.14 -4.35 2.54
CA LEU A 31 10.83 -3.90 3.76
C LEU A 31 11.68 -5.05 4.29
N ASP A 32 12.97 -4.81 4.54
CA ASP A 32 13.84 -5.80 5.20
C ASP A 32 13.80 -5.61 6.72
N ALA A 33 13.54 -6.68 7.46
CA ALA A 33 13.36 -6.67 8.90
C ALA A 33 14.22 -7.74 9.58
N SER A 34 14.80 -7.39 10.72
CA SER A 34 15.71 -8.22 11.51
C SER A 34 15.12 -8.48 12.92
N PRO A 35 15.76 -9.35 13.73
CA PRO A 35 15.32 -9.58 15.11
C PRO A 35 15.22 -8.28 15.91
N GLY A 36 14.12 -8.14 16.67
CA GLY A 36 13.77 -6.92 17.40
C GLY A 36 12.79 -6.00 16.66
N PHE A 37 12.56 -6.19 15.37
CA PHE A 37 11.53 -5.46 14.62
C PHE A 37 10.13 -5.83 15.10
N GLU A 38 9.26 -4.83 15.25
CA GLU A 38 7.88 -4.95 15.71
C GLU A 38 6.94 -4.19 14.77
N CYS A 39 5.79 -4.76 14.46
CA CYS A 39 4.76 -4.12 13.65
C CYS A 39 3.36 -4.60 14.02
N LYS A 40 2.36 -3.90 13.47
CA LYS A 40 0.95 -4.28 13.57
C LYS A 40 0.41 -4.65 12.20
N VAL A 41 -0.53 -5.59 12.18
CA VAL A 41 -1.34 -5.93 11.01
C VAL A 41 -2.77 -5.53 11.33
N ASP A 42 -3.33 -4.65 10.51
CA ASP A 42 -4.69 -4.13 10.72
C ASP A 42 -5.74 -5.24 10.57
N ALA A 43 -6.91 -5.02 11.17
CA ALA A 43 -8.06 -5.91 10.97
C ALA A 43 -8.42 -6.03 9.48
N PHE A 44 -8.74 -7.25 9.04
CA PHE A 44 -9.11 -7.57 7.65
C PHE A 44 -7.97 -7.38 6.63
N LYS A 45 -6.73 -7.21 7.08
CA LYS A 45 -5.54 -7.16 6.22
C LYS A 45 -4.59 -8.30 6.54
N ALA A 46 -3.65 -8.55 5.62
CA ALA A 46 -2.59 -9.52 5.80
C ALA A 46 -1.23 -8.95 5.40
N ALA A 47 -0.18 -9.38 6.10
CA ALA A 47 1.21 -9.07 5.77
C ALA A 47 2.01 -10.37 5.53
N PRO A 48 2.77 -10.47 4.43
CA PRO A 48 3.67 -11.58 4.17
C PRO A 48 5.03 -11.35 4.82
N PHE A 49 5.49 -12.31 5.62
CA PHE A 49 6.82 -12.35 6.20
C PHE A 49 7.60 -13.45 5.50
N TYR A 50 8.31 -13.11 4.43
CA TYR A 50 9.13 -14.06 3.66
C TYR A 50 10.54 -14.14 4.24
N THR A 51 11.10 -15.34 4.36
CA THR A 51 12.50 -15.57 4.74
C THR A 51 13.15 -16.60 3.81
N VAL A 52 14.43 -16.41 3.54
CA VAL A 52 15.26 -17.35 2.77
C VAL A 52 15.84 -18.43 3.68
N GLU A 53 16.28 -18.06 4.89
CA GLU A 53 17.05 -18.93 5.80
C GLU A 53 16.18 -19.56 6.91
N GLY A 54 14.92 -19.15 7.02
CA GLY A 54 14.07 -19.48 8.16
C GLY A 54 14.15 -18.46 9.29
N GLY A 55 13.43 -18.72 10.38
CA GLY A 55 13.39 -17.83 11.53
C GLY A 55 12.17 -18.03 12.41
N ALA A 56 11.90 -17.06 13.27
CA ALA A 56 10.77 -17.10 14.17
C ALA A 56 10.12 -15.74 14.43
N LEU A 57 8.80 -15.75 14.49
CA LEU A 57 7.94 -14.63 14.85
C LEU A 57 7.25 -14.90 16.18
N VAL A 58 7.03 -13.86 16.97
CA VAL A 58 6.03 -13.87 18.04
C VAL A 58 4.84 -13.08 17.54
N VAL A 59 3.69 -13.74 17.42
CA VAL A 59 2.44 -13.15 16.93
C VAL A 59 1.39 -13.16 18.02
N SER A 60 0.77 -12.02 18.30
CA SER A 60 -0.31 -11.86 19.27
C SER A 60 -1.58 -11.40 18.54
N GLY A 61 -2.65 -12.20 18.64
CA GLY A 61 -3.87 -11.98 17.85
C GLY A 61 -3.79 -12.59 16.46
N GLY A 62 -4.84 -12.34 15.65
CA GLY A 62 -4.88 -12.71 14.25
C GLY A 62 -4.80 -14.20 13.95
N LYS A 63 -4.45 -14.51 12.70
CA LYS A 63 -4.19 -15.87 12.19
C LYS A 63 -2.87 -15.89 11.43
N VAL A 64 -2.13 -16.99 11.55
CA VAL A 64 -0.92 -17.21 10.78
C VAL A 64 -1.13 -18.41 9.87
N SER A 65 -0.81 -18.24 8.59
CA SER A 65 -0.70 -19.34 7.63
C SER A 65 0.70 -19.35 7.01
N CYS A 66 1.07 -20.48 6.43
CA CYS A 66 2.41 -20.73 5.91
C CYS A 66 2.31 -21.20 4.46
N ILE A 67 3.12 -20.61 3.59
CA ILE A 67 3.27 -21.05 2.21
C ILE A 67 4.76 -21.16 1.86
N ASN A 68 5.12 -22.14 1.04
CA ASN A 68 6.47 -22.29 0.54
C ASN A 68 6.76 -21.22 -0.53
N GLY A 69 7.98 -20.70 -0.51
CA GLY A 69 8.47 -19.68 -1.42
C GLY A 69 8.01 -18.27 -1.07
N ASN A 70 8.42 -17.33 -1.92
CA ASN A 70 8.08 -15.92 -1.81
C ASN A 70 6.66 -15.65 -2.34
N SER A 71 5.80 -15.06 -1.52
CA SER A 71 4.43 -14.71 -1.89
C SER A 71 4.33 -13.53 -2.87
N ILE A 72 5.39 -12.73 -3.03
CA ILE A 72 5.41 -11.58 -3.95
C ILE A 72 5.51 -12.10 -5.39
N PRO A 73 4.49 -11.88 -6.24
CA PRO A 73 4.50 -12.40 -7.61
C PRO A 73 5.58 -11.74 -8.46
N LYS A 74 6.16 -12.49 -9.41
CA LYS A 74 7.10 -11.95 -10.40
C LYS A 74 6.52 -10.74 -11.15
N SER A 75 5.21 -10.73 -11.42
CA SER A 75 4.54 -9.60 -12.08
C SER A 75 4.64 -8.29 -11.31
N TRP A 76 4.73 -8.32 -9.98
CA TRP A 76 4.93 -7.11 -9.17
C TRP A 76 6.36 -6.58 -9.33
N ILE A 77 7.34 -7.48 -9.38
CA ILE A 77 8.75 -7.14 -9.62
C ILE A 77 8.91 -6.55 -11.03
N ASP A 78 8.30 -7.17 -12.04
CA ASP A 78 8.33 -6.70 -13.42
C ASP A 78 7.66 -5.31 -13.54
N ALA A 79 6.54 -5.08 -12.84
CA ALA A 79 5.87 -3.79 -12.81
C ALA A 79 6.73 -2.71 -12.11
N LEU A 80 7.35 -3.03 -10.98
CA LEU A 80 8.29 -2.14 -10.29
C LEU A 80 9.43 -1.71 -11.23
N ASN A 81 10.03 -2.66 -11.95
CA ASN A 81 11.13 -2.36 -12.89
C ASN A 81 10.69 -1.40 -13.99
N LYS A 82 9.49 -1.58 -14.56
CA LYS A 82 8.93 -0.63 -15.54
C LYS A 82 8.66 0.75 -14.94
N ILE A 83 8.11 0.81 -13.72
CA ILE A 83 7.85 2.08 -13.01
C ILE A 83 9.16 2.84 -12.73
N LYS A 84 10.26 2.12 -12.49
CA LYS A 84 11.58 2.74 -12.28
C LYS A 84 12.13 3.46 -13.51
N GLU A 85 11.73 3.06 -14.71
CA GLU A 85 12.18 3.68 -15.97
C GLU A 85 11.68 5.13 -16.10
N LYS A 86 10.54 5.45 -15.48
CA LYS A 86 9.91 6.77 -15.59
C LYS A 86 9.28 7.19 -14.25
N PRO A 87 9.98 7.99 -13.43
CA PRO A 87 9.42 8.58 -12.22
C PRO A 87 8.15 9.40 -12.50
N GLY A 88 7.19 9.36 -11.58
CA GLY A 88 5.91 10.01 -11.76
C GLY A 88 4.77 9.47 -10.89
N SER A 89 3.55 9.83 -11.26
CA SER A 89 2.30 9.32 -10.71
C SER A 89 2.00 7.91 -11.24
N VAL A 90 1.67 7.01 -10.33
CA VAL A 90 1.20 5.66 -10.66
C VAL A 90 -0.20 5.47 -10.08
N ILE A 91 -1.19 5.21 -10.94
CA ILE A 91 -2.55 4.88 -10.49
C ILE A 91 -2.71 3.36 -10.47
N VAL A 92 -3.09 2.83 -9.30
CA VAL A 92 -3.38 1.39 -9.16
C VAL A 92 -4.88 1.14 -9.21
N LEU A 93 -5.29 0.28 -10.14
CA LEU A 93 -6.68 -0.10 -10.40
C LEU A 93 -6.88 -1.59 -10.16
N GLY A 94 -8.08 -1.96 -9.74
CA GLY A 94 -8.48 -3.35 -9.50
C GLY A 94 -9.75 -3.41 -8.66
N GLU A 95 -10.37 -4.58 -8.59
CA GLU A 95 -11.56 -4.83 -7.76
C GLU A 95 -11.21 -4.80 -6.26
N VAL A 96 -12.24 -4.87 -5.41
CA VAL A 96 -12.06 -5.02 -3.95
C VAL A 96 -11.26 -6.31 -3.67
N ASP A 97 -10.37 -6.26 -2.68
CA ASP A 97 -9.59 -7.41 -2.19
C ASP A 97 -8.69 -8.14 -3.22
N THR A 98 -8.30 -7.47 -4.31
CA THR A 98 -7.34 -8.04 -5.30
C THR A 98 -5.87 -7.77 -4.97
N GLY A 99 -5.55 -7.31 -3.76
CA GLY A 99 -4.17 -7.06 -3.32
C GLY A 99 -3.58 -5.68 -3.68
N LYS A 100 -4.41 -4.69 -4.07
CA LYS A 100 -3.96 -3.33 -4.45
C LYS A 100 -3.12 -2.66 -3.36
N SER A 101 -3.62 -2.61 -2.12
CA SER A 101 -2.89 -1.98 -1.01
C SER A 101 -1.56 -2.68 -0.74
N GLY A 102 -1.53 -4.02 -0.78
CA GLY A 102 -0.27 -4.78 -0.65
C GLY A 102 0.72 -4.48 -1.79
N PHE A 103 0.24 -4.35 -3.02
CA PHE A 103 1.07 -3.97 -4.16
C PHE A 103 1.63 -2.55 -4.00
N ILE A 104 0.80 -1.60 -3.56
CA ILE A 104 1.24 -0.23 -3.29
C ILE A 104 2.27 -0.22 -2.18
N THR A 105 2.06 -0.92 -1.06
CA THR A 105 3.05 -1.04 0.03
C THR A 105 4.38 -1.59 -0.50
N PHE A 106 4.33 -2.64 -1.31
CA PHE A 106 5.52 -3.22 -1.94
C PHE A 106 6.27 -2.23 -2.84
N LEU A 107 5.56 -1.54 -3.73
CA LEU A 107 6.15 -0.51 -4.60
C LEU A 107 6.76 0.61 -3.78
N ALA A 108 6.01 1.12 -2.80
CA ALA A 108 6.41 2.20 -1.91
C ALA A 108 7.72 1.89 -1.18
N ASN A 109 7.77 0.76 -0.48
CA ASN A 109 8.95 0.33 0.27
C ASN A 109 10.15 0.13 -0.66
N SER A 110 9.93 -0.49 -1.83
CA SER A 110 11.01 -0.76 -2.79
C SER A 110 11.59 0.53 -3.39
N LEU A 111 10.74 1.50 -3.76
CA LEU A 111 11.18 2.79 -4.28
C LEU A 111 11.89 3.62 -3.20
N LEU A 112 11.37 3.58 -1.97
CA LEU A 112 11.99 4.27 -0.84
C LEU A 112 13.37 3.68 -0.50
N LYS A 113 13.53 2.35 -0.60
CA LYS A 113 14.82 1.65 -0.46
C LYS A 113 15.85 2.11 -1.50
N ASP A 114 15.41 2.49 -2.70
CA ASP A 114 16.25 3.09 -3.74
C ASP A 114 16.52 4.60 -3.53
N GLY A 115 16.18 5.13 -2.35
CA GLY A 115 16.40 6.53 -1.98
C GLY A 115 15.41 7.50 -2.64
N LYS A 116 14.29 7.01 -3.18
CA LYS A 116 13.28 7.85 -3.82
C LYS A 116 12.33 8.47 -2.80
N ARG A 117 11.86 9.67 -3.10
CA ARG A 117 10.86 10.37 -2.31
C ARG A 117 9.46 9.94 -2.76
N VAL A 118 8.78 9.15 -1.93
CA VAL A 118 7.50 8.53 -2.28
C VAL A 118 6.34 9.19 -1.52
N ALA A 119 5.38 9.70 -2.28
CA ALA A 119 4.08 10.14 -1.77
C ALA A 119 3.00 9.11 -2.11
N LEU A 120 2.00 9.02 -1.24
CA LEU A 120 0.87 8.12 -1.35
C LEU A 120 -0.43 8.94 -1.33
N ILE A 121 -1.33 8.68 -2.28
CA ILE A 121 -2.68 9.22 -2.25
C ILE A 121 -3.63 8.08 -2.04
N ASP A 122 -4.36 8.11 -0.94
CA ASP A 122 -5.42 7.17 -0.67
C ASP A 122 -6.77 7.74 -1.12
N ALA A 123 -7.19 7.33 -2.32
CA ALA A 123 -8.43 7.76 -2.94
C ALA A 123 -9.54 6.71 -2.83
N ASP A 124 -9.45 5.82 -1.84
CA ASP A 124 -10.54 4.93 -1.39
C ASP A 124 -11.26 5.51 -0.18
N THR A 125 -12.38 6.20 -0.42
CA THR A 125 -13.17 6.84 0.65
C THR A 125 -13.89 5.84 1.56
N GLY A 126 -14.01 4.57 1.15
CA GLY A 126 -14.76 3.54 1.87
C GLY A 126 -13.89 2.69 2.78
N GLN A 127 -12.63 2.48 2.40
CA GLN A 127 -11.63 1.75 3.16
C GLN A 127 -10.34 2.56 3.24
N SER A 128 -10.45 3.78 3.82
CA SER A 128 -9.30 4.66 3.87
C SER A 128 -8.26 4.15 4.85
N ASP A 129 -7.04 4.01 4.35
CA ASP A 129 -5.83 3.71 5.09
C ASP A 129 -5.14 5.00 5.57
N ILE A 130 -5.14 6.04 4.74
CA ILE A 130 -4.44 7.30 5.02
C ILE A 130 -5.46 8.42 5.24
N GLY A 131 -5.58 8.81 6.50
CA GLY A 131 -6.48 9.89 6.93
C GLY A 131 -7.79 9.36 7.52
N PRO A 132 -8.67 10.28 7.96
CA PRO A 132 -9.94 9.88 8.54
C PRO A 132 -10.92 9.37 7.47
N PRO A 133 -11.96 8.61 7.87
CA PRO A 133 -13.01 8.18 6.95
C PRO A 133 -13.59 9.33 6.14
N THR A 134 -14.10 9.04 4.93
CA THR A 134 -14.73 10.01 4.01
C THR A 134 -13.80 11.10 3.47
N THR A 135 -12.48 10.91 3.57
CA THR A 135 -11.48 11.78 2.97
C THR A 135 -10.72 11.08 1.85
N ILE A 136 -10.02 11.88 1.04
CA ILE A 136 -8.91 11.40 0.22
C ILE A 136 -7.66 11.98 0.86
N GLY A 137 -6.78 11.10 1.36
CA GLY A 137 -5.57 11.49 2.08
C GLY A 137 -4.34 11.51 1.18
N LEU A 138 -3.42 12.42 1.48
CA LEU A 138 -2.06 12.47 0.98
C LEU A 138 -1.12 12.17 2.14
N GLY A 139 -0.30 11.14 1.98
CA GLY A 139 0.80 10.80 2.88
C GLY A 139 2.15 10.96 2.18
N LEU A 140 3.19 11.26 2.95
CA LEU A 140 4.58 11.23 2.50
C LEU A 140 5.32 10.20 3.34
N MET A 141 6.00 9.26 2.69
CA MET A 141 6.66 8.17 3.41
C MET A 141 7.98 8.63 4.04
N PRO A 142 8.10 8.58 5.38
CA PRO A 142 9.37 8.89 6.05
C PRO A 142 10.28 7.67 6.19
N LYS A 143 9.69 6.47 6.14
CA LYS A 143 10.35 5.17 6.32
C LYS A 143 9.49 4.07 5.68
N PRO A 144 10.05 2.87 5.41
CA PRO A 144 9.26 1.71 4.99
C PRO A 144 8.19 1.35 6.03
N VAL A 145 7.06 0.83 5.57
CA VAL A 145 5.89 0.47 6.40
C VAL A 145 5.39 -0.93 6.09
N VAL A 146 4.71 -1.57 7.05
CA VAL A 146 4.03 -2.86 6.85
C VAL A 146 2.59 -2.63 6.41
N MET A 147 1.94 -1.59 6.94
CA MET A 147 0.59 -1.17 6.61
C MET A 147 0.59 0.28 6.09
N LEU A 148 -0.24 0.58 5.09
CA LEU A 148 -0.41 1.96 4.59
C LEU A 148 -0.94 2.92 5.66
N SER A 149 -1.63 2.41 6.68
CA SER A 149 -2.12 3.17 7.83
C SER A 149 -1.01 3.72 8.73
N GLU A 150 0.23 3.22 8.61
CA GLU A 150 1.38 3.77 9.31
C GLU A 150 1.92 5.05 8.66
N VAL A 151 1.49 5.35 7.43
CA VAL A 151 1.95 6.52 6.68
C VAL A 151 1.32 7.77 7.29
N PRO A 152 2.12 8.74 7.78
CA PRO A 152 1.57 9.94 8.38
C PRO A 152 0.75 10.74 7.37
N LEU A 153 -0.42 11.20 7.81
CA LEU A 153 -1.24 12.12 7.02
C LEU A 153 -0.51 13.46 6.87
N TYR A 154 -0.29 13.88 5.62
CA TYR A 154 0.26 15.19 5.29
C TYR A 154 -0.84 16.20 4.98
N ASP A 155 -1.82 15.82 4.16
CA ASP A 155 -2.97 16.64 3.81
C ASP A 155 -4.17 15.76 3.43
N ALA A 156 -5.38 16.29 3.47
CA ALA A 156 -6.58 15.56 3.09
C ALA A 156 -7.63 16.48 2.48
N VAL A 157 -8.43 15.94 1.57
CA VAL A 157 -9.66 16.59 1.10
C VAL A 157 -10.86 15.85 1.63
N PHE A 158 -11.74 16.56 2.34
CA PHE A 158 -13.00 16.01 2.83
C PHE A 158 -13.99 15.82 1.67
N ILE A 159 -14.38 14.57 1.42
CA ILE A 159 -15.39 14.22 0.41
C ILE A 159 -16.77 14.20 1.05
N GLY A 160 -16.87 13.67 2.28
CA GLY A 160 -18.10 13.60 3.06
C GLY A 160 -19.02 12.42 2.72
N LEU A 161 -18.54 11.48 1.90
CA LEU A 161 -19.21 10.21 1.61
C LEU A 161 -18.18 9.07 1.67
N THR A 162 -18.63 7.87 2.05
CA THR A 162 -17.82 6.65 2.01
C THR A 162 -17.76 6.02 0.62
N SER A 163 -18.63 6.46 -0.29
CA SER A 163 -18.61 6.08 -1.70
C SER A 163 -18.45 7.30 -2.59
N PRO A 164 -17.65 7.23 -3.68
CA PRO A 164 -17.58 8.30 -4.66
C PRO A 164 -18.86 8.43 -5.50
N SER A 165 -19.79 7.46 -5.44
CA SER A 165 -21.07 7.50 -6.16
C SER A 165 -21.86 8.77 -5.80
N GLY A 166 -22.19 9.59 -6.80
CA GLY A 166 -22.87 10.88 -6.62
C GLY A 166 -21.95 12.09 -6.45
N LEU A 167 -20.64 11.89 -6.21
CA LEU A 167 -19.65 12.98 -6.05
C LEU A 167 -18.36 12.73 -6.86
N LEU A 168 -18.48 12.14 -8.06
CA LEU A 168 -17.32 11.80 -8.91
C LEU A 168 -16.39 13.01 -9.14
N HIS A 169 -16.98 14.16 -9.47
CA HIS A 169 -16.25 15.40 -9.71
C HIS A 169 -15.36 15.80 -8.52
N ARG A 170 -15.86 15.65 -7.29
CA ARG A 170 -15.12 15.98 -6.06
C ARG A 170 -13.99 14.99 -5.84
N SER A 171 -14.23 13.70 -6.06
CA SER A 171 -13.18 12.67 -5.96
C SER A 171 -12.06 12.93 -6.97
N VAL A 172 -12.40 13.22 -8.22
CA VAL A 172 -11.43 13.51 -9.29
C VAL A 172 -10.65 14.79 -8.99
N ALA A 173 -11.33 15.87 -8.62
CA ALA A 173 -10.71 17.15 -8.29
C ALA A 173 -9.75 17.02 -7.09
N ALA A 174 -10.17 16.31 -6.04
CA ALA A 174 -9.36 16.05 -4.86
C ALA A 174 -8.10 15.24 -5.18
N THR A 175 -8.22 14.12 -5.91
CA THR A 175 -7.06 13.32 -6.31
C THR A 175 -6.09 14.12 -7.19
N SER A 176 -6.61 14.89 -8.15
CA SER A 176 -5.79 15.75 -9.02
C SER A 176 -5.09 16.87 -8.25
N PHE A 177 -5.79 17.52 -7.31
CA PHE A 177 -5.23 18.54 -6.43
C PHE A 177 -4.09 17.98 -5.56
N LEU A 178 -4.32 16.87 -4.86
CA LEU A 178 -3.32 16.24 -4.01
C LEU A 178 -2.13 15.68 -4.80
N SER A 179 -2.36 15.18 -6.03
CA SER A 179 -1.27 14.74 -6.91
C SER A 179 -0.37 15.90 -7.32
N ARG A 180 -0.93 17.05 -7.71
CA ARG A 180 -0.15 18.26 -7.96
C ARG A 180 0.60 18.74 -6.72
N LYS A 181 -0.05 18.70 -5.55
CA LYS A 181 0.57 19.07 -4.27
C LYS A 181 1.77 18.18 -3.96
N ALA A 182 1.63 16.86 -4.10
CA ALA A 182 2.70 15.90 -3.90
C ALA A 182 3.90 16.16 -4.83
N LYS A 183 3.64 16.40 -6.12
CA LYS A 183 4.70 16.70 -7.09
C LYS A 183 5.38 18.05 -6.82
N ASN A 184 4.60 19.12 -6.66
CA ASN A 184 5.11 20.49 -6.69
C ASN A 184 5.59 21.01 -5.33
N GLU A 185 4.89 20.65 -4.24
CA GLU A 185 5.24 21.15 -2.90
C GLU A 185 6.13 20.15 -2.15
N LEU A 186 5.90 18.85 -2.35
CA LEU A 186 6.69 17.82 -1.66
C LEU A 186 7.87 17.33 -2.47
N ASN A 187 8.01 17.72 -3.75
CA ASN A 187 9.06 17.21 -4.65
C ASN A 187 9.12 15.68 -4.66
N ALA A 188 7.95 15.02 -4.64
CA ALA A 188 7.89 13.57 -4.68
C ALA A 188 8.35 13.05 -6.06
N ASP A 189 9.30 12.12 -6.06
CA ASP A 189 9.73 11.40 -7.27
C ASP A 189 8.61 10.49 -7.77
N TYR A 190 7.85 9.91 -6.84
CA TYR A 190 6.74 9.01 -7.12
C TYR A 190 5.49 9.40 -6.33
N VAL A 191 4.34 9.39 -7.01
CA VAL A 191 3.03 9.57 -6.38
C VAL A 191 2.19 8.31 -6.64
N LEU A 192 2.14 7.40 -5.68
CA LEU A 192 1.34 6.17 -5.84
C LEU A 192 -0.08 6.43 -5.35
N ILE A 193 -1.06 6.16 -6.21
CA ILE A 193 -2.47 6.48 -5.97
C ILE A 193 -3.25 5.19 -5.79
N ASN A 194 -3.66 4.92 -4.55
CA ASN A 194 -4.61 3.88 -4.22
C ASN A 194 -6.01 4.33 -4.62
N THR A 195 -6.79 3.46 -5.25
CA THR A 195 -8.14 3.80 -5.70
C THR A 195 -9.16 2.77 -5.25
N THR A 196 -10.42 3.19 -5.17
CA THR A 196 -11.56 2.33 -4.86
C THR A 196 -11.60 1.03 -5.67
N GLY A 197 -12.19 -0.03 -5.12
CA GLY A 197 -12.47 -1.27 -5.85
C GLY A 197 -13.57 -1.18 -6.94
N TRP A 198 -14.11 0.01 -7.22
CA TRP A 198 -15.24 0.20 -8.11
C TRP A 198 -14.81 0.29 -9.57
N VAL A 199 -14.88 -0.84 -10.30
CA VAL A 199 -14.40 -0.95 -11.71
C VAL A 199 -15.39 -1.64 -12.67
N GLY A 200 -16.38 -2.38 -12.16
CA GLY A 200 -17.20 -3.27 -12.99
C GLY A 200 -18.24 -2.56 -13.87
N ASP A 201 -18.91 -1.53 -13.34
CA ASP A 201 -20.01 -0.83 -13.99
C ASP A 201 -19.58 0.49 -14.68
N PRO A 202 -20.46 1.13 -15.48
CA PRO A 202 -20.13 2.38 -16.18
C PRO A 202 -19.67 3.51 -15.26
N GLY A 203 -20.26 3.66 -14.07
CA GLY A 203 -19.89 4.73 -13.14
C GLY A 203 -18.50 4.53 -12.56
N GLY A 204 -18.13 3.28 -12.25
CA GLY A 204 -16.77 2.93 -11.84
C GLY A 204 -15.74 3.24 -12.93
N ARG A 205 -16.04 2.86 -14.18
CA ARG A 205 -15.17 3.14 -15.34
C ARG A 205 -15.01 4.63 -15.58
N ASP A 206 -16.09 5.39 -15.55
CA ASP A 206 -16.06 6.86 -15.71
C ASP A 206 -15.22 7.53 -14.64
N LEU A 207 -15.32 7.08 -13.38
CA LEU A 207 -14.47 7.56 -12.30
C LEU A 207 -12.99 7.29 -12.57
N LYS A 208 -12.63 6.07 -13.01
CA LYS A 208 -11.23 5.71 -13.28
C LYS A 208 -10.67 6.51 -14.45
N LEU A 209 -11.40 6.58 -15.56
CA LEU A 209 -11.00 7.37 -16.73
C LEU A 209 -10.82 8.84 -16.38
N SER A 210 -11.77 9.42 -15.62
CA SER A 210 -11.69 10.80 -15.18
C SER A 210 -10.48 11.05 -14.28
N LYS A 211 -10.16 10.13 -13.35
CA LYS A 211 -8.95 10.22 -12.52
C LYS A 211 -7.67 10.12 -13.35
N ILE A 212 -7.60 9.19 -14.30
CA ILE A 212 -6.45 9.04 -15.21
C ILE A 212 -6.22 10.33 -16.00
N LEU A 213 -7.27 10.89 -16.61
CA LEU A 213 -7.15 12.13 -17.38
C LEU A 213 -6.71 13.31 -16.48
N ALA A 214 -7.31 13.43 -15.30
CA ALA A 214 -7.04 14.56 -14.40
C ALA A 214 -5.68 14.49 -13.69
N VAL A 215 -5.11 13.30 -13.51
CA VAL A 215 -3.77 13.09 -12.93
C VAL A 215 -2.70 13.04 -14.00
N SER A 216 -3.03 12.53 -15.20
CA SER A 216 -2.10 12.25 -16.30
C SER A 216 -0.89 11.43 -15.81
N PRO A 217 -1.11 10.19 -15.32
CA PRO A 217 -0.03 9.33 -14.83
C PRO A 217 0.96 9.00 -15.94
N GLU A 218 2.20 8.77 -15.53
CA GLU A 218 3.36 8.59 -16.41
C GLU A 218 3.46 7.22 -17.08
#